data_AF-A0A813TI13-F1
#
_entry.id   AF-A0A813TI13-F1
#
_cell.length_a   1.000
_cell.length_b   1.000
_cell.length_c   1.000
_cell.angle_alpha   90.00
_cell.angle_beta   90.00
_cell.angle_gamma   90.00
#
_symmetry.space_group_name_H-M   'P 1'
#
loop_
_entity.id
_entity.type
_entity.pdbx_description
1 polymer ?
#
loop_
_entity_poly.entity_id
_entity_poly.type
_entity_poly.pdbx_seq_one_letter_code
_entity_poly.pdbx_strand_id
1 'polypeptide(L)'
;MRMNDSTNRFQMSSSTIDIDNDNITEKISYKPGTFRYQDVPTNKRKKLFDDRQKELNPCLKESEIVSACLLSAGNDYSKCLAQVENYKTCKRFWTAVRNFATTNHLMKNDGFPPLSERPIWKKQLQSWIQTKKLTVPEELKPSV
;
A
#
# COMPACT_ATOMS: atom_id res chain seq x y z
N MET A 1 -52.52 -10.39 -19.80
CA MET A 1 -52.12 -9.49 -18.69
C MET A 1 -50.99 -10.18 -17.94
N ARG A 2 -49.83 -9.52 -17.77
CA ARG A 2 -48.76 -9.63 -16.73
C ARG A 2 -48.39 -11.04 -16.19
N MET A 3 -47.14 -11.46 -15.99
CA MET A 3 -45.85 -10.80 -15.75
C MET A 3 -44.73 -11.88 -15.78
N ASN A 4 -43.53 -11.46 -16.19
CA ASN A 4 -42.17 -11.79 -15.73
C ASN A 4 -41.84 -13.18 -15.13
N ASP A 5 -40.71 -13.77 -15.57
CA ASP A 5 -39.60 -13.95 -14.62
C ASP A 5 -38.23 -13.97 -15.33
N SER A 6 -37.24 -13.42 -14.63
CA SER A 6 -35.89 -13.09 -15.07
C SER A 6 -34.88 -14.08 -14.50
N THR A 7 -34.28 -14.90 -15.35
CA THR A 7 -33.03 -15.61 -14.98
C THR A 7 -31.82 -14.80 -15.41
N ASN A 8 -31.21 -14.16 -14.40
CA ASN A 8 -29.89 -13.55 -14.40
C ASN A 8 -28.82 -14.53 -14.91
N ARG A 9 -28.22 -14.23 -16.06
CA ARG A 9 -26.98 -14.86 -16.54
C ARG A 9 -25.87 -13.82 -16.48
N PHE A 10 -25.06 -13.86 -15.42
CA PHE A 10 -23.79 -13.15 -15.38
C PHE A 10 -22.85 -13.78 -16.41
N GLN A 11 -22.68 -13.15 -17.57
CA GLN A 11 -21.54 -13.41 -18.45
C GLN A 11 -20.37 -12.54 -17.98
N MET A 12 -19.30 -13.20 -17.51
CA MET A 12 -17.98 -12.60 -17.48
C MET A 12 -17.49 -12.49 -18.92
N SER A 13 -17.29 -11.27 -19.42
CA SER A 13 -16.51 -11.04 -20.62
C SER A 13 -15.26 -10.25 -20.25
N SER A 14 -14.13 -10.91 -20.47
CA SER A 14 -12.80 -10.34 -20.48
C SER A 14 -12.71 -9.23 -21.51
N SER A 15 -12.24 -8.05 -21.11
CA SER A 15 -11.70 -7.06 -22.03
C SER A 15 -10.52 -6.35 -21.36
N THR A 16 -9.34 -6.68 -21.88
CA THR A 16 -8.11 -5.91 -21.73
C THR A 16 -8.36 -4.48 -22.20
N ILE A 17 -8.10 -3.51 -21.34
CA ILE A 17 -8.06 -2.09 -21.72
C ILE A 17 -6.67 -1.59 -21.35
N ASP A 18 -5.83 -1.46 -22.38
CA ASP A 18 -4.61 -0.69 -22.36
C ASP A 18 -4.97 0.78 -22.08
N ILE A 19 -4.34 1.38 -21.07
CA ILE A 19 -4.47 2.82 -20.80
C ILE A 19 -3.07 3.39 -20.61
N ASP A 20 -2.46 3.75 -21.73
CA ASP A 20 -1.54 4.88 -21.78
C ASP A 20 -2.37 6.14 -22.05
N ASN A 21 -2.42 7.07 -21.11
CA ASN A 21 -2.15 8.48 -21.41
C ASN A 21 -2.10 9.31 -20.12
N ASP A 22 -0.92 9.88 -19.91
CA ASP A 22 -0.67 10.96 -18.99
C ASP A 22 -1.44 12.24 -19.36
N ASN A 23 -1.53 13.11 -18.35
CA ASN A 23 -1.76 14.55 -18.44
C ASN A 23 -3.22 15.03 -18.32
N ILE A 24 -3.59 15.43 -17.10
CA ILE A 24 -4.05 16.79 -16.78
C ILE A 24 -3.88 16.97 -15.25
N THR A 25 -2.88 17.75 -14.89
CA THR A 25 -2.73 18.38 -13.58
C THR A 25 -3.78 19.46 -13.41
N GLU A 26 -4.87 19.17 -12.72
CA GLU A 26 -5.62 20.19 -11.98
C GLU A 26 -5.33 20.03 -10.48
N LYS A 27 -4.55 20.97 -9.96
CA LYS A 27 -4.33 21.14 -8.53
C LYS A 27 -5.67 21.51 -7.90
N ILE A 28 -6.38 20.54 -7.34
CA ILE A 28 -7.50 20.83 -6.46
C ILE A 28 -6.91 21.39 -5.16
N SER A 29 -7.08 22.70 -4.96
CA SER A 29 -6.72 23.39 -3.72
C SER A 29 -7.70 22.98 -2.63
N TYR A 30 -7.32 22.01 -1.80
CA TYR A 30 -8.15 21.50 -0.72
C TYR A 30 -7.98 22.35 0.54
N LYS A 31 -9.08 22.93 1.03
CA LYS A 31 -9.16 23.50 2.38
C LYS A 31 -9.31 22.36 3.40
N PRO A 32 -8.51 22.31 4.49
CA PRO A 32 -8.66 21.30 5.51
C PRO A 32 -9.97 21.52 6.30
N GLY A 33 -10.84 20.50 6.33
CA GLY A 33 -11.99 20.47 7.26
C GLY A 33 -13.35 20.00 6.71
N THR A 34 -13.54 19.85 5.39
CA THR A 34 -14.88 19.54 4.82
C THR A 34 -14.97 18.28 3.97
N PHE A 35 -13.94 17.43 3.94
CA PHE A 35 -13.97 16.24 3.08
C PHE A 35 -14.92 15.16 3.61
N ARG A 36 -16.13 15.06 3.06
CA ARG A 36 -16.99 13.89 3.25
C ARG A 36 -16.68 12.86 2.17
N TYR A 37 -16.42 11.63 2.58
CA TYR A 37 -16.15 10.49 1.68
C TYR A 37 -17.25 10.27 0.62
N GLN A 38 -18.46 10.78 0.90
CA GLN A 38 -19.63 10.74 0.02
C GLN A 38 -19.47 11.63 -1.23
N ASP A 39 -18.63 12.66 -1.20
CA ASP A 39 -18.46 13.64 -2.29
C ASP A 39 -17.48 13.15 -3.38
N VAL A 40 -16.79 12.04 -3.13
CA VAL A 40 -15.86 11.45 -4.11
C VAL A 40 -16.67 10.72 -5.19
N PRO A 41 -16.47 11.01 -6.49
CA PRO A 41 -17.06 10.24 -7.58
C PRO A 41 -16.74 8.74 -7.44
N THR A 42 -17.73 7.87 -7.67
CA THR A 42 -17.61 6.42 -7.43
C THR A 42 -16.43 5.78 -8.20
N ASN A 43 -16.13 6.29 -9.40
CA ASN A 43 -14.99 5.86 -10.22
C ASN A 43 -13.61 6.26 -9.64
N LYS A 44 -13.54 7.23 -8.73
CA LYS A 44 -12.30 7.69 -8.07
C LYS A 44 -12.14 7.18 -6.63
N ARG A 45 -13.22 6.67 -6.02
CA ARG A 45 -13.21 6.14 -4.64
C ARG A 45 -12.23 5.00 -4.45
N LYS A 46 -12.19 4.05 -5.40
CA LYS A 46 -11.28 2.90 -5.35
C LYS A 46 -9.82 3.34 -5.34
N LYS A 47 -9.43 4.20 -6.29
CA LYS A 47 -8.07 4.75 -6.36
C LYS A 47 -7.66 5.48 -5.08
N LEU A 48 -8.52 6.36 -4.56
CA LEU A 48 -8.25 7.09 -3.32
C LEU A 48 -8.12 6.16 -2.10
N PHE A 49 -8.91 5.10 -2.04
CA PHE A 49 -8.79 4.08 -1.00
C PHE A 49 -7.46 3.34 -1.12
N ASP A 50 -7.11 2.88 -2.32
CA ASP A 50 -5.87 2.15 -2.59
C ASP A 50 -4.63 3.00 -2.26
N ASP A 51 -4.65 4.28 -2.62
CA ASP A 51 -3.55 5.20 -2.31
C ASP A 51 -3.41 5.43 -0.80
N ARG A 52 -4.52 5.56 -0.06
CA ARG A 52 -4.48 5.61 1.42
C ARG A 52 -3.98 4.31 2.04
N GLN A 53 -4.36 3.15 1.50
CA GLN A 53 -3.84 1.87 1.99
C GLN A 53 -2.34 1.74 1.78
N LYS A 54 -1.82 2.23 0.64
CA LYS A 54 -0.37 2.29 0.41
C LYS A 54 0.31 3.22 1.41
N GLU A 55 -0.28 4.36 1.74
CA GLU A 55 0.27 5.29 2.74
C GLU A 55 0.26 4.69 4.15
N LEU A 56 -0.78 3.97 4.55
CA LEU A 56 -0.90 3.44 5.90
C LEU A 56 -0.16 2.10 6.11
N ASN A 57 -0.12 1.25 5.08
CA ASN A 57 0.45 -0.08 5.16
C ASN A 57 1.64 -0.23 4.19
N PRO A 58 2.89 -0.14 4.71
CA PRO A 58 4.07 -0.30 3.86
C PRO A 58 4.30 -1.74 3.37
N CYS A 59 3.52 -2.71 3.88
CA CYS A 59 3.55 -4.13 3.53
C CYS A 59 2.26 -4.59 2.83
N LEU A 60 1.55 -3.68 2.17
CA LEU A 60 0.28 -3.99 1.50
C LEU A 60 0.45 -5.10 0.46
N LYS A 61 1.48 -5.01 -0.39
CA LYS A 61 1.77 -6.00 -1.44
C LYS A 61 2.02 -7.40 -0.86
N GLU A 62 2.81 -7.47 0.20
CA GLU A 62 3.11 -8.73 0.88
C GLU A 62 1.86 -9.34 1.51
N SER A 63 0.95 -8.51 2.03
CA SER A 63 -0.34 -8.99 2.55
C SER A 63 -1.27 -9.52 1.44
N GLU A 64 -1.27 -8.89 0.27
CA GLU A 64 -2.01 -9.36 -0.91
C GLU A 64 -1.46 -10.70 -1.40
N ILE A 65 -0.13 -10.88 -1.43
CA ILE A 65 0.52 -12.13 -1.81
C ILE A 65 0.16 -13.27 -0.83
N VAL A 66 0.20 -13.02 0.48
CA VAL A 66 -0.22 -14.00 1.49
C VAL A 66 -1.69 -14.37 1.28
N SER A 67 -2.55 -13.37 1.08
CA SER A 67 -3.99 -13.60 0.89
C SER A 67 -4.26 -14.43 -0.37
N ALA A 68 -3.59 -14.12 -1.49
CA ALA A 68 -3.69 -14.87 -2.72
C ALA A 68 -3.22 -16.33 -2.55
N CYS A 69 -2.13 -16.54 -1.82
CA CYS A 69 -1.62 -17.88 -1.51
C CYS A 69 -2.61 -18.68 -0.65
N LEU A 70 -3.17 -18.08 0.39
CA LEU A 70 -4.15 -18.76 1.25
C LEU A 70 -5.41 -19.16 0.47
N LEU A 71 -5.88 -18.29 -0.43
CA LEU A 71 -7.02 -18.60 -1.30
C LEU A 71 -6.73 -19.81 -2.21
N SER A 72 -5.54 -19.89 -2.81
CA SER A 72 -5.18 -21.01 -3.69
C SER A 72 -4.85 -22.30 -2.92
N ALA A 73 -4.35 -22.19 -1.69
CA ALA A 73 -3.98 -23.32 -0.84
C ALA A 73 -5.16 -23.90 -0.03
N GLY A 74 -6.36 -23.31 -0.10
CA GLY A 74 -7.52 -23.73 0.70
C GLY A 74 -7.40 -23.34 2.18
N ASN A 75 -6.85 -22.14 2.45
CA ASN A 75 -6.53 -21.61 3.78
C ASN A 75 -5.47 -22.39 4.57
N ASP A 76 -4.68 -23.21 3.88
CA ASP A 76 -3.57 -23.94 4.48
C ASP A 76 -2.33 -23.04 4.60
N TYR A 77 -2.09 -22.52 5.81
CA TYR A 77 -0.95 -21.67 6.12
C TYR A 77 0.41 -22.37 5.93
N SER A 78 0.46 -23.69 6.08
CA SER A 78 1.72 -24.44 5.95
C SER A 78 2.28 -24.41 4.53
N LYS A 79 1.41 -24.24 3.52
CA LYS A 79 1.79 -24.11 2.11
C LYS A 79 2.26 -22.70 1.73
N CYS A 80 2.03 -21.71 2.59
CA CYS A 80 2.32 -20.29 2.35
C CYS A 80 3.42 -19.73 3.26
N LEU A 81 4.23 -20.60 3.88
CA LEU A 81 5.22 -20.19 4.89
C LEU A 81 6.19 -19.13 4.36
N ALA A 82 6.67 -19.26 3.12
CA ALA A 82 7.60 -18.29 2.53
C ALA A 82 6.97 -16.89 2.40
N GLN A 83 5.73 -16.81 1.91
CA GLN A 83 4.98 -15.56 1.75
C GLN A 83 4.70 -14.93 3.12
N VAL A 84 4.34 -15.76 4.11
CA VAL A 84 4.08 -15.32 5.48
C VAL A 84 5.35 -14.78 6.14
N GLU A 85 6.49 -15.45 5.97
CA GLU A 85 7.77 -14.96 6.50
C GLU A 85 8.23 -13.67 5.82
N ASN A 86 7.98 -13.51 4.51
CA ASN A 86 8.21 -12.25 3.81
C ASN A 86 7.35 -11.12 4.39
N TYR A 87 6.05 -11.37 4.61
CA TYR A 87 5.15 -10.39 5.22
C TYR A 87 5.60 -10.01 6.65
N LYS A 88 5.97 -10.99 7.48
CA LYS A 88 6.51 -10.75 8.83
C LYS A 88 7.80 -9.95 8.79
N THR A 89 8.72 -10.26 7.88
CA THR A 89 9.98 -9.55 7.70
C THR A 89 9.73 -8.10 7.32
N CYS A 90 8.83 -7.86 6.37
CA CYS A 90 8.40 -6.52 5.98
C CYS A 90 7.89 -5.73 7.20
N LYS A 91 6.96 -6.31 7.98
CA LYS A 91 6.41 -5.64 9.17
C LYS A 91 7.50 -5.27 10.17
N ARG A 92 8.39 -6.22 10.50
CA ARG A 92 9.46 -5.99 11.47
C ARG A 92 10.42 -4.90 11.00
N PHE A 93 10.76 -4.88 9.71
CA PHE A 93 11.60 -3.84 9.12
C PHE A 93 10.95 -2.46 9.26
N TRP A 94 9.69 -2.31 8.83
CA TRP A 94 9.02 -1.00 8.88
C TRP A 94 8.74 -0.51 10.30
N THR A 95 8.49 -1.42 11.25
CA THR A 95 8.44 -1.07 12.67
C THR A 95 9.78 -0.56 13.17
N ALA A 96 10.89 -1.20 12.79
CA ALA A 96 12.23 -0.73 13.14
C ALA A 96 12.53 0.64 12.52
N VAL A 97 12.17 0.85 11.25
CA VAL A 97 12.32 2.14 10.56
C VAL A 97 11.51 3.23 11.25
N ARG A 98 10.24 2.97 11.57
CA ARG A 98 9.40 3.92 12.30
C ARG A 98 10.06 4.31 13.63
N ASN A 99 10.41 3.33 14.44
CA ASN A 99 11.02 3.59 15.75
C ASN A 99 12.33 4.37 15.62
N PHE A 100 13.20 3.96 14.69
CA PHE A 100 14.46 4.64 14.44
C PHE A 100 14.25 6.08 13.97
N ALA A 101 13.36 6.31 13.00
CA ALA A 101 13.09 7.63 12.46
C ALA A 101 12.42 8.55 13.48
N THR A 102 11.55 8.02 14.36
CA THR A 102 10.99 8.75 15.49
C THR A 102 12.07 9.15 16.49
N THR A 103 12.94 8.23 16.90
CA THR A 103 14.03 8.52 17.85
C THR A 103 15.05 9.52 17.29
N ASN A 104 15.28 9.52 15.98
CA ASN A 104 16.20 10.44 15.32
C ASN A 104 15.52 11.74 14.83
N HIS A 105 14.26 11.99 15.21
CA HIS A 105 13.48 13.17 14.82
C HIS A 105 13.42 13.41 13.28
N LEU A 106 13.47 12.33 12.50
CA LEU A 106 13.41 12.37 11.04
C LEU A 106 11.96 12.38 10.52
N MET A 107 11.00 12.03 11.36
CA MET A 107 9.59 11.96 10.98
C MET A 107 8.87 13.27 11.26
N LYS A 108 8.18 13.80 10.23
CA LYS A 108 7.33 14.99 10.36
C LYS A 108 5.91 14.69 10.88
N ASN A 109 5.46 13.43 10.81
CA ASN A 109 4.10 13.00 11.18
C ASN A 109 4.11 11.67 11.96
N ASP A 110 3.03 11.40 12.71
CA ASP A 110 2.81 10.17 13.48
C ASP A 110 2.49 8.97 12.56
N GLY A 111 3.49 8.24 12.07
CA GLY A 111 3.21 7.12 11.17
C GLY A 111 4.44 6.37 10.65
N PHE A 112 4.44 6.06 9.36
CA PHE A 112 5.58 5.51 8.61
C PHE A 112 6.19 6.61 7.72
N PRO A 113 7.44 6.46 7.24
CA PRO A 113 8.00 7.39 6.27
C PRO A 113 7.07 7.58 5.05
N PRO A 114 7.01 8.80 4.49
CA PRO A 114 6.16 9.10 3.34
C PRO A 114 6.58 8.25 2.12
N LEU A 115 5.65 8.04 1.18
CA LEU A 115 5.86 7.14 0.05
C LEU A 115 7.12 7.48 -0.76
N SER A 116 7.46 8.76 -0.89
CA SER A 116 8.67 9.25 -1.57
C SER A 116 9.97 8.79 -0.92
N GLU A 117 10.00 8.63 0.40
CA GLU A 117 11.20 8.28 1.16
C GLU A 117 11.34 6.77 1.35
N ARG A 118 10.25 6.01 1.18
CA ARG A 118 10.28 4.55 1.38
C ARG A 118 11.30 3.81 0.51
N PRO A 119 11.51 4.15 -0.78
CA PRO A 119 12.55 3.52 -1.58
C PRO A 119 13.94 3.69 -0.97
N ILE A 120 14.21 4.83 -0.34
CA ILE A 120 15.48 5.14 0.31
C ILE A 120 15.69 4.19 1.51
N TRP A 121 14.71 4.10 2.40
CA TRP A 121 14.75 3.16 3.53
C TRP A 121 14.87 1.72 3.07
N LYS A 122 14.13 1.32 2.02
CA LYS A 122 14.15 -0.05 1.48
C LYS A 122 15.54 -0.52 1.03
N LYS A 123 16.44 0.38 0.61
CA LYS A 123 17.84 0.03 0.29
C LYS A 123 18.55 -0.64 1.46
N GLN A 124 18.16 -0.30 2.70
CA GLN A 124 18.73 -0.86 3.93
C GLN A 124 18.11 -2.20 4.34
N LEU A 125 17.06 -2.69 3.68
CA LEU A 125 16.35 -3.89 4.10
C LEU A 125 17.28 -5.11 4.21
N GLN A 126 18.13 -5.33 3.20
CA GLN A 126 19.02 -6.49 3.15
C GLN A 126 20.07 -6.46 4.26
N SER A 127 20.74 -5.31 4.45
CA SER A 127 21.71 -5.14 5.53
C SER A 127 21.04 -5.22 6.90
N TRP A 128 19.83 -4.69 7.05
CA TRP A 128 19.05 -4.77 8.29
C TRP A 128 18.62 -6.21 8.61
N ILE A 129 18.27 -7.03 7.61
CA ILE A 129 17.91 -8.43 7.83
C ILE A 129 19.06 -9.16 8.55
N GLN A 130 20.30 -8.89 8.14
CA GLN A 130 21.51 -9.51 8.69
C GLN A 130 21.97 -8.87 10.01
N THR A 131 22.04 -7.54 10.06
CA THR A 131 22.71 -6.82 11.15
C THR A 131 21.75 -6.29 12.23
N LYS A 132 20.46 -6.17 11.90
CA LYS A 132 19.44 -5.48 12.70
C LYS A 132 19.76 -4.01 13.00
N LYS A 133 20.67 -3.40 12.24
CA LYS A 133 21.04 -1.99 12.37
C LYS A 133 20.43 -1.16 11.25
N LEU A 134 19.96 0.04 11.61
CA LEU A 134 19.51 1.06 10.67
C LEU A 134 20.43 2.28 10.80
N THR A 135 20.63 2.97 9.69
CA THR A 135 21.35 4.24 9.64
C THR A 135 20.47 5.32 9.03
N VAL A 136 20.77 6.59 9.33
CA VAL A 136 20.10 7.70 8.65
C VAL A 136 20.55 7.70 7.19
N PRO A 137 19.63 7.55 6.22
CA PRO A 137 19.99 7.62 4.82
C PRO A 137 20.62 8.97 4.48
N GLU A 138 21.65 8.95 3.64
CA GLU A 138 22.35 10.17 3.23
C GLU A 138 21.43 11.16 2.54
N GLU A 139 20.48 10.66 1.76
CA GLU A 139 19.50 11.45 1.03
C GLU A 139 18.47 12.15 1.94
N LEU A 140 18.39 11.78 3.23
CA LEU A 140 17.52 12.42 4.23
C LEU A 140 18.28 13.33 5.20
N LYS A 141 19.60 13.41 5.09
CA LYS A 141 20.38 14.33 5.92
C LYS A 141 20.14 15.76 5.45
N PRO A 142 19.99 16.73 6.36
CA PRO A 142 19.92 18.14 5.97
C PRO A 142 21.21 18.51 5.25
N SER A 143 21.09 19.16 4.09
CA SER A 143 22.20 19.78 3.40
C SER A 143 22.85 20.80 4.34
N VAL A 144 24.11 20.56 4.69
CA VAL A 144 24.96 21.49 5.46
C VAL A 144 25.36 22.66 4.58
#